data_AF-A0A972HFC0-F1
#
_entry.id   AF-A0A972HFC0-F1
#
_cell.length_a   1.000
_cell.length_b   1.000
_cell.length_c   1.000
_cell.angle_alpha   90.00
_cell.angle_beta   90.00
_cell.angle_gamma   90.00
#
_symmetry.space_group_name_H-M   'P 1'
#
loop_
_entity.id
_entity.type
_entity.pdbx_description
1 polymer ?
#
loop_
_entity_poly.entity_id
_entity_poly.type
_entity_poly.pdbx_seq_one_letter_code
_entity_poly.pdbx_strand_id
1 'polypeptide(L)'
;MSDRLTPPERFDIPDEHRHALRNIVLMEISHKRTSRRIGRRALAVTVALAVLTTVGIAGAALRRTELDPATEVFPENRAEAIARLAEGIPLPDGGSFDGLIDVNYTEDETGLAGTLAFNAWCQWTGSWIDGTVDNDPGQQHQATIVMRQVPTWPAIAATDGGGTSSTLTAIVTAAVTGDLDTVVVHYQSNCTGVDPDRDADLAKRWPLESSIPIDTGPICDDLQAVLADLTSEEATDPMMMLEQAVELAASGPEEFLPLVDLLEGAIESGDAAAALPDIQDRLGSLCGRGS
;
A
#
# COMPACT_ATOMS: atom_id res chain seq x y z
N MET A 1 -3.85 -38.60 28.45
CA MET A 1 -4.77 -37.48 28.17
C MET A 1 -3.96 -36.49 27.38
N SER A 2 -4.15 -36.49 26.05
CA SER A 2 -3.49 -35.55 25.15
C SER A 2 -4.57 -34.61 24.65
N ASP A 3 -4.53 -33.37 25.14
CA ASP A 3 -5.38 -32.29 24.64
C ASP A 3 -4.93 -31.94 23.23
N ARG A 4 -5.84 -32.13 22.26
CA ARG A 4 -5.69 -31.63 20.91
C ARG A 4 -6.12 -30.16 20.93
N LEU A 5 -5.18 -29.26 20.66
CA LEU A 5 -5.45 -27.86 20.39
C LEU A 5 -6.34 -27.76 19.14
N THR A 6 -7.49 -27.11 19.28
CA THR A 6 -8.37 -26.73 18.16
C THR A 6 -7.64 -25.68 17.31
N PRO A 7 -7.73 -25.75 15.97
CA PRO A 7 -7.20 -24.68 15.11
C PRO A 7 -7.91 -23.36 15.39
N PRO A 8 -7.23 -22.20 15.30
CA PRO A 8 -7.88 -20.91 15.42
C PRO A 8 -8.92 -20.73 14.30
N GLU A 9 -10.08 -20.15 14.65
CA GLU A 9 -11.11 -19.76 13.68
C GLU A 9 -10.52 -18.79 12.65
N ARG A 10 -10.81 -19.04 11.36
CA ARG A 10 -10.51 -18.08 10.30
C ARG A 10 -11.26 -16.78 10.60
N PHE A 11 -10.52 -15.69 10.78
CA PHE A 11 -11.10 -14.35 10.81
C PHE A 11 -11.57 -14.01 9.39
N ASP A 12 -12.89 -14.04 9.18
CA ASP A 12 -13.51 -13.50 7.97
C ASP A 12 -13.45 -11.97 8.04
N ILE A 13 -12.62 -11.36 7.19
CA ILE A 13 -12.57 -9.91 7.00
C ILE A 13 -13.86 -9.49 6.29
N PRO A 14 -14.66 -8.55 6.84
CA PRO A 14 -15.86 -8.04 6.20
C PRO A 14 -15.59 -7.48 4.79
N ASP A 15 -16.52 -7.68 3.85
CA ASP A 15 -16.33 -7.31 2.42
C ASP A 15 -16.04 -5.82 2.20
N GLU A 16 -16.58 -4.96 3.06
CA GLU A 16 -16.31 -3.52 3.06
C GLU A 16 -14.83 -3.18 3.30
N HIS A 17 -14.10 -3.99 4.08
CA HIS A 17 -12.67 -3.81 4.33
C HIS A 17 -11.80 -4.49 3.25
N ARG A 18 -12.32 -5.52 2.57
CA ARG A 18 -11.68 -6.11 1.38
C ARG A 18 -11.57 -5.08 0.24
N HIS A 19 -12.61 -4.29 0.01
CA HIS A 19 -12.58 -3.25 -1.03
C HIS A 19 -11.62 -2.10 -0.71
N ALA A 20 -11.54 -1.68 0.56
CA ALA A 20 -10.59 -0.66 1.00
C ALA A 20 -9.13 -1.14 0.87
N LEU A 21 -8.82 -2.35 1.34
CA LEU A 21 -7.49 -2.96 1.18
C LEU A 21 -7.11 -3.14 -0.28
N ARG A 22 -8.06 -3.50 -1.13
CA ARG A 22 -7.85 -3.69 -2.57
C ARG A 22 -7.59 -2.39 -3.31
N ASN A 23 -8.30 -1.31 -2.99
CA ASN A 23 -8.06 0.00 -3.60
C ASN A 23 -6.67 0.55 -3.25
N ILE A 24 -6.19 0.27 -2.03
CA ILE A 24 -4.81 0.60 -1.61
C ILE A 24 -3.79 -0.18 -2.46
N VAL A 25 -4.02 -1.46 -2.73
CA VAL A 25 -3.11 -2.30 -3.57
C VAL A 25 -3.11 -1.84 -5.04
N LEU A 26 -4.27 -1.52 -5.62
CA LEU A 26 -4.39 -1.17 -7.04
C LEU A 26 -3.86 0.24 -7.37
N MET A 27 -3.92 1.20 -6.45
CA MET A 27 -3.37 2.55 -6.68
C MET A 27 -1.84 2.60 -6.63
N GLU A 28 -1.20 1.76 -5.81
CA GLU A 28 0.25 1.73 -5.66
C GLU A 28 0.95 1.23 -6.95
N ILE A 29 0.29 0.34 -7.70
CA ILE A 29 0.78 -0.25 -8.95
C ILE A 29 0.71 0.74 -10.12
N SER A 30 -0.27 1.65 -10.10
CA SER A 30 -0.47 2.67 -11.13
C SER A 30 0.60 3.77 -11.11
N HIS A 31 1.16 4.07 -9.94
CA HIS A 31 2.02 5.24 -9.77
C HIS A 31 3.50 5.04 -10.18
N LYS A 32 4.05 3.82 -10.16
CA LYS A 32 5.51 3.60 -10.33
C LYS A 32 6.02 3.35 -11.77
N ARG A 33 5.22 3.65 -12.79
CA ARG A 33 5.60 3.43 -14.21
C ARG A 33 6.28 4.60 -14.93
N THR A 34 6.42 5.76 -14.28
CA THR A 34 7.03 6.94 -14.92
C THR A 34 8.56 7.06 -14.75
N SER A 35 9.24 6.08 -14.16
CA SER A 35 10.70 6.12 -13.92
C SER A 35 11.47 5.07 -14.74
N ARG A 36 11.74 5.36 -16.01
CA ARG A 36 12.72 4.63 -16.84
C ARG A 36 14.14 4.87 -16.30
N ARG A 37 14.73 3.89 -15.58
CA ARG A 37 16.18 3.51 -15.58
C ARG A 37 16.73 2.82 -14.31
N ILE A 38 15.91 2.36 -13.36
CA ILE A 38 16.44 1.59 -12.21
C ILE A 38 16.05 0.12 -12.37
N GLY A 39 17.06 -0.76 -12.36
CA GLY A 39 17.01 -2.11 -12.92
C GLY A 39 16.08 -3.11 -12.22
N ARG A 40 15.63 -4.07 -13.03
CA ARG A 40 14.70 -5.21 -12.81
C ARG A 40 14.80 -6.01 -11.50
N ARG A 41 15.91 -5.90 -10.73
CA ARG A 41 16.04 -6.56 -9.42
C ARG A 41 15.48 -5.72 -8.26
N ALA A 42 15.29 -4.42 -8.44
CA ALA A 42 14.64 -3.56 -7.44
C ALA A 42 13.10 -3.69 -7.47
N LEU A 43 12.53 -4.02 -8.63
CA LEU A 43 11.08 -4.08 -8.85
C LEU A 43 10.42 -5.25 -8.08
N ALA A 44 10.97 -6.46 -8.20
CA ALA A 44 10.47 -7.66 -7.52
C ALA A 44 10.63 -7.59 -5.98
N VAL A 45 11.70 -6.94 -5.51
CA VAL A 45 11.92 -6.74 -4.06
C VAL A 45 10.91 -5.72 -3.50
N THR A 46 10.45 -4.74 -4.28
CA THR A 46 9.59 -3.66 -3.77
C THR A 46 8.10 -4.04 -3.72
N VAL A 47 7.61 -4.88 -4.65
CA VAL A 47 6.22 -5.38 -4.64
C VAL A 47 6.00 -6.37 -3.48
N ALA A 48 6.97 -7.26 -3.24
CA ALA A 48 6.98 -8.11 -2.05
C ALA A 48 7.03 -7.27 -0.76
N LEU A 49 7.77 -6.16 -0.75
CA LEU A 49 7.83 -5.25 0.39
C LEU A 49 6.56 -4.43 0.61
N ALA A 50 5.77 -4.12 -0.43
CA ALA A 50 4.57 -3.29 -0.29
C ALA A 50 3.33 -4.09 0.15
N VAL A 51 3.17 -5.34 -0.30
CA VAL A 51 2.22 -6.28 0.31
C VAL A 51 2.61 -6.54 1.77
N LEU A 52 3.91 -6.56 2.07
CA LEU A 52 4.49 -6.47 3.41
C LEU A 52 4.48 -5.04 4.01
N THR A 53 3.65 -4.08 3.58
CA THR A 53 3.44 -2.82 4.35
C THR A 53 2.03 -2.70 4.89
N THR A 54 1.00 -3.14 4.17
CA THR A 54 -0.31 -3.41 4.78
C THR A 54 -0.27 -4.68 5.63
N VAL A 55 0.39 -5.74 5.15
CA VAL A 55 0.69 -6.94 5.95
C VAL A 55 1.95 -6.78 6.79
N GLY A 56 2.82 -5.78 6.58
CA GLY A 56 4.03 -5.60 7.42
C GLY A 56 4.05 -4.41 8.36
N ILE A 57 3.08 -3.49 8.34
CA ILE A 57 2.68 -2.80 9.58
C ILE A 57 2.08 -3.85 10.51
N ALA A 58 1.19 -4.72 10.00
CA ALA A 58 0.72 -5.89 10.74
C ALA A 58 1.84 -6.94 10.97
N GLY A 59 2.84 -7.06 10.11
CA GLY A 59 3.77 -8.19 10.02
C GLY A 59 5.15 -7.94 10.62
N ALA A 60 5.61 -6.69 10.64
CA ALA A 60 6.67 -6.25 11.52
C ALA A 60 6.18 -6.22 12.98
N ALA A 61 4.90 -5.89 13.21
CA ALA A 61 4.24 -6.12 14.50
C ALA A 61 4.12 -7.63 14.82
N LEU A 62 3.77 -8.49 13.87
CA LEU A 62 3.64 -9.94 14.12
C LEU A 62 4.99 -10.70 14.25
N ARG A 63 6.09 -10.21 13.66
CA ARG A 63 7.42 -10.80 13.85
C ARG A 63 8.12 -10.38 15.16
N ARG A 64 7.55 -9.44 15.93
CA ARG A 64 7.86 -9.16 17.34
C ARG A 64 6.66 -9.49 18.22
N THR A 65 6.22 -10.75 18.21
CA THR A 65 5.02 -11.18 18.97
C THR A 65 5.26 -11.40 20.47
N GLU A 66 6.43 -11.04 20.99
CA GLU A 66 6.52 -10.66 22.40
C GLU A 66 6.42 -9.13 22.44
N LEU A 67 5.18 -8.64 22.49
CA LEU A 67 4.92 -7.27 22.94
C LEU A 67 5.65 -7.10 24.27
N ASP A 68 6.60 -6.16 24.32
CA ASP A 68 7.24 -5.81 25.58
C ASP A 68 6.22 -5.02 26.39
N PRO A 69 5.67 -5.56 27.49
CA PRO A 69 4.66 -4.86 28.29
C PRO A 69 5.17 -3.53 28.85
N ALA A 70 6.50 -3.29 28.85
CA ALA A 70 7.07 -1.99 29.19
C ALA A 70 6.84 -0.90 28.13
N THR A 71 6.48 -1.28 26.90
CA THR A 71 6.28 -0.38 25.76
C THR A 71 4.83 -0.34 25.26
N GLU A 72 3.92 -1.09 25.90
CA GLU A 72 2.50 -1.06 25.56
C GLU A 72 1.84 0.24 26.02
N VAL A 73 1.08 0.85 25.12
CA VAL A 73 0.24 2.00 25.38
C VAL A 73 -1.20 1.52 25.50
N PHE A 74 -1.68 1.48 26.74
CA PHE A 74 -3.07 1.19 27.05
C PHE A 74 -3.97 2.39 26.74
N PRO A 75 -5.26 2.16 26.41
CA PRO A 75 -6.21 3.23 26.10
C PRO A 75 -6.26 4.35 27.16
N GLU A 76 -6.25 4.00 28.45
CA GLU A 76 -6.28 4.97 29.56
C GLU A 76 -5.03 5.87 29.64
N ASN A 77 -3.91 5.45 29.06
CA ASN A 77 -2.64 6.19 29.04
C ASN A 77 -2.35 6.82 27.66
N ARG A 78 -3.23 6.63 26.67
CA ARG A 78 -2.99 7.02 25.27
C ARG A 78 -2.79 8.52 25.11
N ALA A 79 -3.56 9.35 25.81
CA ALA A 79 -3.43 10.80 25.74
C ALA A 79 -2.04 11.29 26.21
N GLU A 80 -1.51 10.72 27.29
CA GLU A 80 -0.16 11.05 27.79
C GLU A 80 0.92 10.56 26.82
N ALA A 81 0.77 9.34 26.29
CA ALA A 81 1.68 8.79 25.30
C ALA A 81 1.70 9.64 24.01
N ILE A 82 0.54 10.06 23.52
CA ILE A 82 0.43 10.98 22.36
C ILE A 82 1.14 12.29 22.67
N ALA A 83 0.87 12.93 23.81
CA ALA A 83 1.50 14.21 24.16
C ALA A 83 3.03 14.12 24.19
N ARG A 84 3.58 12.99 24.68
CA ARG A 84 5.02 12.71 24.69
C ARG A 84 5.57 12.42 23.30
N LEU A 85 4.94 11.51 22.55
CA LEU A 85 5.45 11.03 21.26
C LEU A 85 5.23 12.06 20.13
N ALA A 86 4.26 12.96 20.28
CA ALA A 86 4.03 14.07 19.37
C ALA A 86 5.07 15.19 19.52
N GLU A 87 5.89 15.19 20.57
CA GLU A 87 6.92 16.20 20.77
C GLU A 87 7.92 16.18 19.59
N GLY A 88 7.93 17.25 18.80
CA GLY A 88 8.79 17.37 17.63
C GLY A 88 8.19 16.87 16.32
N ILE A 89 6.93 16.41 16.31
CA ILE A 89 6.18 16.15 15.07
C ILE A 89 5.43 17.43 14.67
N PRO A 90 5.89 18.18 13.65
CA PRO A 90 5.22 19.41 13.24
C PRO A 90 3.85 19.10 12.61
N LEU A 91 2.85 19.94 12.93
CA LEU A 91 1.53 19.93 12.33
C LEU A 91 1.30 21.20 11.51
N PRO A 92 0.45 21.16 10.46
CA PRO A 92 0.01 22.37 9.79
C PRO A 92 -0.82 23.24 10.74
N ASP A 93 -1.04 24.49 10.35
CA ASP A 93 -1.90 25.40 11.10
C ASP A 93 -3.31 24.80 11.27
N GLY A 94 -3.80 24.75 12.51
CA GLY A 94 -5.08 24.13 12.85
C GLY A 94 -5.06 22.60 12.94
N GLY A 95 -3.92 21.95 12.68
CA GLY A 95 -3.76 20.51 12.83
C GLY A 95 -3.81 20.04 14.28
N SER A 96 -4.26 18.80 14.50
CA SER A 96 -4.36 18.18 15.83
C SER A 96 -4.23 16.66 15.77
N PHE A 97 -3.91 16.03 16.91
CA PHE A 97 -3.95 14.58 17.11
C PHE A 97 -5.17 14.11 17.93
N ASP A 98 -6.12 15.00 18.26
CA ASP A 98 -7.24 14.68 19.16
C ASP A 98 -8.07 13.48 18.69
N GLY A 99 -8.24 13.30 17.37
CA GLY A 99 -8.96 12.16 16.79
C GLY A 99 -8.32 10.80 17.07
N LEU A 100 -7.07 10.76 17.54
CA LEU A 100 -6.36 9.53 17.90
C LEU A 100 -6.48 9.17 19.38
N ILE A 101 -7.03 10.06 20.22
CA ILE A 101 -7.15 9.85 21.66
C ILE A 101 -8.20 8.76 21.97
N ASP A 102 -9.33 8.79 21.27
CA ASP A 102 -10.50 7.93 21.54
C ASP A 102 -10.39 6.51 20.93
N VAL A 103 -9.22 6.18 20.39
CA VAL A 103 -8.99 4.91 19.72
C VAL A 103 -8.78 3.79 20.76
N ASN A 104 -9.70 2.82 20.78
CA ASN A 104 -9.79 1.79 21.82
C ASN A 104 -9.07 0.49 21.48
N TYR A 105 -7.79 0.57 21.10
CA TYR A 105 -6.92 -0.60 20.97
C TYR A 105 -5.55 -0.33 21.58
N THR A 106 -4.94 -1.35 22.17
CA THR A 106 -3.56 -1.31 22.69
C THR A 106 -2.58 -1.39 21.54
N GLU A 107 -1.54 -0.56 21.58
CA GLU A 107 -0.47 -0.50 20.58
C GLU A 107 0.86 -0.28 21.31
N ASP A 108 1.98 -0.73 20.75
CA ASP A 108 3.28 -0.36 21.29
C ASP A 108 3.65 1.09 20.96
N GLU A 109 4.56 1.69 21.73
CA GLU A 109 5.00 3.08 21.51
C GLU A 109 5.58 3.35 20.10
N THR A 110 6.21 2.35 19.48
CA THR A 110 6.79 2.50 18.12
C THR A 110 5.67 2.57 17.09
N GLY A 111 4.67 1.69 17.20
CA GLY A 111 3.46 1.73 16.39
C GLY A 111 2.74 3.07 16.55
N LEU A 112 2.49 3.50 17.80
CA LEU A 112 1.82 4.78 18.07
C LEU A 112 2.60 5.97 17.51
N ALA A 113 3.93 5.99 17.63
CA ALA A 113 4.77 7.03 17.03
C ALA A 113 4.65 7.03 15.49
N GLY A 114 4.64 5.85 14.86
CA GLY A 114 4.41 5.69 13.43
C GLY A 114 3.03 6.22 13.01
N THR A 115 1.98 5.88 13.76
CA THR A 115 0.62 6.38 13.57
C THR A 115 0.56 7.92 13.66
N LEU A 116 1.22 8.53 14.65
CA LEU A 116 1.27 9.99 14.78
C LEU A 116 2.01 10.65 13.60
N ALA A 117 3.16 10.09 13.21
CA ALA A 117 3.94 10.59 12.09
C ALA A 117 3.16 10.51 10.77
N PHE A 118 2.45 9.40 10.54
CA PHE A 118 1.63 9.21 9.36
C PHE A 118 0.38 10.12 9.35
N ASN A 119 -0.25 10.31 10.51
CA ASN A 119 -1.35 11.26 10.64
C ASN A 119 -0.91 12.70 10.34
N ALA A 120 0.25 13.12 10.86
CA ALA A 120 0.84 14.42 10.53
C ALA A 120 1.16 14.54 9.03
N TRP A 121 1.68 13.48 8.41
CA TRP A 121 1.88 13.43 6.96
C TRP A 121 0.58 13.68 6.19
N CYS A 122 -0.51 13.05 6.61
CA CYS A 122 -1.81 13.23 5.98
C CYS A 122 -2.32 14.66 6.11
N GLN A 123 -2.18 15.28 7.29
CA GLN A 123 -2.55 16.68 7.50
C GLN A 123 -1.71 17.64 6.63
N TRP A 124 -0.39 17.42 6.52
CA TRP A 124 0.46 18.24 5.65
C TRP A 124 0.17 18.03 4.16
N THR A 125 -0.16 16.81 3.75
CA THR A 125 -0.59 16.51 2.38
C THR A 125 -1.89 17.23 2.05
N GLY A 126 -2.87 17.21 2.97
CA GLY A 126 -4.10 17.99 2.86
C GLY A 126 -3.84 19.49 2.76
N SER A 127 -2.97 20.03 3.62
CA SER A 127 -2.57 21.44 3.56
C SER A 127 -1.88 21.82 2.25
N TRP A 128 -1.12 20.91 1.63
CA TRP A 128 -0.51 21.13 0.32
C TRP A 128 -1.58 21.19 -0.79
N ILE A 129 -2.57 20.31 -0.73
CA ILE A 129 -3.70 20.28 -1.67
C ILE A 129 -4.50 21.58 -1.54
N ASP A 130 -4.87 21.98 -0.33
CA ASP A 130 -5.62 23.21 -0.06
C ASP A 130 -4.87 24.44 -0.63
N GLY A 131 -3.58 24.57 -0.32
CA GLY A 131 -2.75 25.68 -0.83
C GLY A 131 -2.63 25.68 -2.36
N THR A 132 -2.64 24.51 -3.00
CA THR A 132 -2.63 24.41 -4.47
C THR A 132 -3.97 24.86 -5.06
N VAL A 133 -5.09 24.42 -4.48
CA VAL A 133 -6.45 24.73 -4.96
C VAL A 133 -6.80 26.20 -4.74
N ASP A 134 -6.43 26.76 -3.60
CA ASP A 134 -6.72 28.14 -3.22
C ASP A 134 -5.71 29.15 -3.81
N ASN A 135 -4.71 28.66 -4.56
CA ASN A 135 -3.60 29.46 -5.09
C ASN A 135 -2.83 30.20 -3.98
N ASP A 136 -2.61 29.53 -2.85
CA ASP A 136 -1.73 29.98 -1.76
C ASP A 136 -0.34 29.29 -1.88
N PRO A 137 0.62 29.94 -2.57
CA PRO A 137 1.97 29.40 -2.70
C PRO A 137 2.74 29.37 -1.37
N GLY A 138 2.34 30.16 -0.38
CA GLY A 138 2.97 30.16 0.95
C GLY A 138 2.65 28.87 1.68
N GLN A 139 1.37 28.51 1.74
CA GLN A 139 0.90 27.25 2.33
C GLN A 139 1.48 26.04 1.59
N GLN A 140 1.43 26.04 0.25
CA GLN A 140 1.99 24.97 -0.57
C GLN A 140 3.50 24.79 -0.31
N HIS A 141 4.25 25.89 -0.21
CA HIS A 141 5.68 25.85 0.07
C HIS A 141 5.99 25.31 1.46
N GLN A 142 5.28 25.77 2.49
CA GLN A 142 5.48 25.32 3.88
C GLN A 142 5.20 23.81 4.00
N ALA A 143 4.08 23.34 3.43
CA ALA A 143 3.75 21.93 3.42
C ALA A 143 4.83 21.09 2.71
N THR A 144 5.31 21.56 1.55
CA THR A 144 6.39 20.89 0.80
C THR A 144 7.68 20.76 1.62
N ILE A 145 8.06 21.78 2.40
CA ILE A 145 9.26 21.73 3.26
C ILE A 145 9.14 20.59 4.27
N VAL A 146 8.00 20.49 4.95
CA VAL A 146 7.80 19.48 5.99
C VAL A 146 7.66 18.09 5.37
N MET A 147 6.86 17.94 4.33
CA MET A 147 6.67 16.67 3.60
C MET A 147 8.00 16.07 3.13
N ARG A 148 8.98 16.89 2.70
CA ARG A 148 10.33 16.44 2.33
C ARG A 148 11.11 15.78 3.47
N GLN A 149 10.79 16.10 4.72
CA GLN A 149 11.48 15.58 5.90
C GLN A 149 10.85 14.28 6.41
N VAL A 150 9.54 14.10 6.21
CA VAL A 150 8.77 12.95 6.74
C VAL A 150 9.40 11.60 6.42
N PRO A 151 9.84 11.28 5.19
CA PRO A 151 10.45 9.98 4.88
C PRO A 151 11.69 9.65 5.73
N THR A 152 12.28 10.65 6.41
CA THR A 152 13.46 10.49 7.26
C THR A 152 13.16 10.60 8.76
N TRP A 153 11.90 10.80 9.14
CA TRP A 153 11.52 10.87 10.55
C TRP A 153 11.79 9.53 11.25
N PRO A 154 12.33 9.54 12.49
CA PRO A 154 12.64 8.30 13.21
C PRO A 154 11.43 7.35 13.34
N ALA A 155 10.24 7.89 13.57
CA ALA A 155 9.02 7.10 13.67
C ALA A 155 8.68 6.36 12.37
N ILE A 156 8.75 7.05 11.22
CA ILE A 156 8.53 6.43 9.90
C ILE A 156 9.60 5.38 9.63
N ALA A 157 10.87 5.69 9.87
CA ALA A 157 11.97 4.76 9.65
C ALA A 157 11.87 3.50 10.53
N ALA A 158 11.38 3.64 11.77
CA ALA A 158 11.23 2.52 12.70
C ALA A 158 10.11 1.55 12.28
N THR A 159 9.07 2.06 11.63
CA THR A 159 7.94 1.26 11.10
C THR A 159 8.07 0.93 9.62
N ASP A 160 9.14 1.39 8.95
CA ASP A 160 9.32 1.17 7.53
C ASP A 160 9.63 -0.31 7.27
N GLY A 161 8.62 -1.04 6.80
CA GLY A 161 8.78 -2.39 6.23
C GLY A 161 9.62 -2.40 4.94
N GLY A 162 10.12 -1.23 4.50
CA GLY A 162 11.02 -0.92 3.41
C GLY A 162 10.32 -0.44 2.12
N GLY A 163 9.06 -0.02 2.24
CA GLY A 163 8.25 0.53 1.16
C GLY A 163 7.73 1.94 1.46
N THR A 164 7.42 2.23 2.71
CA THR A 164 6.75 3.47 3.13
C THR A 164 7.59 4.68 2.79
N SER A 165 8.86 4.72 3.19
CA SER A 165 9.73 5.89 2.91
C SER A 165 9.90 6.14 1.42
N SER A 166 9.94 5.08 0.60
CA SER A 166 10.03 5.18 -0.86
C SER A 166 8.76 5.78 -1.45
N THR A 167 7.59 5.32 -1.01
CA THR A 167 6.29 5.84 -1.47
C THR A 167 6.11 7.30 -1.06
N LEU A 168 6.37 7.66 0.20
CA LEU A 168 6.29 9.06 0.65
C LEU A 168 7.24 9.97 -0.15
N THR A 169 8.44 9.50 -0.49
CA THR A 169 9.38 10.24 -1.35
C THR A 169 8.83 10.46 -2.77
N ALA A 170 8.11 9.49 -3.33
CA ALA A 170 7.46 9.65 -4.64
C ALA A 170 6.36 10.71 -4.59
N ILE A 171 5.53 10.71 -3.55
CA ILE A 171 4.48 11.73 -3.36
C ILE A 171 5.07 13.12 -3.14
N VAL A 172 6.14 13.24 -2.36
CA VAL A 172 6.90 14.50 -2.23
C VAL A 172 7.39 14.98 -3.59
N THR A 173 7.89 14.07 -4.43
CA THR A 173 8.36 14.43 -5.77
C THR A 173 7.22 15.00 -6.62
N ALA A 174 6.06 14.33 -6.61
CA ALA A 174 4.85 14.79 -7.29
C ALA A 174 4.41 16.18 -6.81
N ALA A 175 4.36 16.40 -5.49
CA ALA A 175 4.06 17.69 -4.88
C ALA A 175 5.05 18.78 -5.31
N VAL A 176 6.35 18.49 -5.36
CA VAL A 176 7.38 19.44 -5.81
C VAL A 176 7.23 19.79 -7.30
N THR A 177 6.77 18.86 -8.12
CA THR A 177 6.54 19.09 -9.55
C THR A 177 5.14 19.64 -9.87
N GLY A 178 4.30 19.87 -8.86
CA GLY A 178 2.94 20.38 -9.03
C GLY A 178 1.96 19.35 -9.60
N ASP A 179 2.25 18.06 -9.46
CA ASP A 179 1.38 16.97 -9.89
C ASP A 179 0.28 16.74 -8.85
N LEU A 180 -0.76 17.56 -8.94
CA LEU A 180 -1.88 17.57 -8.00
C LEU A 180 -2.66 16.25 -8.00
N ASP A 181 -2.90 15.66 -9.18
CA ASP A 181 -3.71 14.44 -9.30
C ASP A 181 -3.09 13.29 -8.51
N THR A 182 -1.79 13.07 -8.66
CA THR A 182 -1.04 12.09 -7.89
C THR A 182 -1.19 12.29 -6.38
N VAL A 183 -1.05 13.54 -5.90
CA VAL A 183 -1.08 13.84 -4.47
C VAL A 183 -2.49 13.66 -3.91
N VAL A 184 -3.52 14.05 -4.66
CA VAL A 184 -4.93 13.84 -4.29
C VAL A 184 -5.27 12.36 -4.22
N VAL A 185 -4.85 11.58 -5.21
CA VAL A 185 -5.03 10.12 -5.24
C VAL A 185 -4.39 9.48 -4.00
N HIS A 186 -3.15 9.83 -3.67
CA HIS A 186 -2.51 9.35 -2.45
C HIS A 186 -3.31 9.71 -1.20
N TYR A 187 -3.73 10.97 -1.07
CA TYR A 187 -4.49 11.45 0.07
C TYR A 187 -5.81 10.69 0.23
N GLN A 188 -6.62 10.56 -0.83
CA GLN A 188 -7.91 9.86 -0.77
C GLN A 188 -7.77 8.37 -0.47
N SER A 189 -6.62 7.77 -0.81
CA SER A 189 -6.35 6.35 -0.55
C SER A 189 -5.95 6.06 0.88
N ASN A 190 -5.19 6.99 1.47
CA ASN A 190 -4.36 6.70 2.64
C ASN A 190 -4.64 7.62 3.82
N CYS A 191 -5.33 8.75 3.61
CA CYS A 191 -5.50 9.82 4.58
C CYS A 191 -6.95 10.12 4.94
N THR A 192 -7.89 9.25 4.53
CA THR A 192 -9.29 9.41 4.88
C THR A 192 -9.52 9.25 6.38
N GLY A 193 -10.51 9.99 6.90
CA GLY A 193 -10.85 10.04 8.31
C GLY A 193 -10.02 11.01 9.14
N VAL A 194 -8.93 11.60 8.58
CA VAL A 194 -8.16 12.64 9.26
C VAL A 194 -8.93 13.96 9.27
N ASP A 195 -9.59 14.29 8.17
CA ASP A 195 -10.42 15.49 8.01
C ASP A 195 -11.65 15.15 7.14
N PRO A 196 -12.76 14.72 7.76
CA PRO A 196 -13.94 14.24 7.03
C PRO A 196 -14.56 15.28 6.09
N ASP A 197 -14.43 16.57 6.44
CA ASP A 197 -14.95 17.66 5.62
C ASP A 197 -14.08 17.83 4.36
N ARG A 198 -12.74 17.79 4.49
CA ARG A 198 -11.83 17.76 3.34
C ARG A 198 -12.08 16.52 2.48
N ASP A 199 -12.24 15.35 3.09
CA ASP A 199 -12.48 14.10 2.38
C ASP A 199 -13.73 14.18 1.51
N ALA A 200 -14.83 14.72 2.05
CA ALA A 200 -16.08 14.90 1.32
C ALA A 200 -15.96 15.90 0.17
N ASP A 201 -15.23 17.00 0.37
CA ASP A 201 -14.98 18.00 -0.67
C ASP A 201 -14.08 17.45 -1.78
N LEU A 202 -13.00 16.76 -1.44
CA LEU A 202 -12.11 16.12 -2.40
C LEU A 202 -12.83 15.03 -3.19
N ALA A 203 -13.62 14.17 -2.56
CA ALA A 203 -14.41 13.15 -3.25
C ALA A 203 -15.41 13.76 -4.26
N LYS A 204 -15.89 14.98 -4.00
CA LYS A 204 -16.78 15.71 -4.91
C LYS A 204 -16.02 16.39 -6.06
N ARG A 205 -14.85 16.99 -5.79
CA ARG A 205 -14.05 17.74 -6.78
C ARG A 205 -13.21 16.83 -7.66
N TRP A 206 -12.58 15.85 -7.05
CA TRP A 206 -11.81 14.77 -7.65
C TRP A 206 -12.50 13.45 -7.28
N PRO A 207 -13.62 13.11 -7.92
CA PRO A 207 -14.10 11.75 -7.84
C PRO A 207 -12.95 10.86 -8.32
N LEU A 208 -12.53 9.91 -7.48
CA LEU A 208 -11.78 8.76 -7.95
C LEU A 208 -12.73 8.04 -8.91
N GLU A 209 -12.73 8.45 -10.17
CA GLU A 209 -13.33 7.63 -11.21
C GLU A 209 -12.72 6.25 -11.02
N SER A 210 -13.56 5.22 -10.98
CA SER A 210 -13.18 3.81 -10.80
C SER A 210 -12.30 3.27 -11.95
N SER A 211 -11.63 4.17 -12.68
CA SER A 211 -11.01 3.98 -13.97
C SER A 211 -9.97 5.07 -14.22
N ILE A 212 -9.03 5.32 -13.29
CA ILE A 212 -7.67 5.52 -13.80
C ILE A 212 -7.39 4.22 -14.56
N PRO A 213 -7.29 4.22 -15.90
CA PRO A 213 -7.07 2.98 -16.63
C PRO A 213 -5.80 2.40 -16.06
N ILE A 214 -5.92 1.29 -15.34
CA ILE A 214 -4.76 0.53 -14.91
C ILE A 214 -4.18 0.06 -16.23
N ASP A 215 -3.07 0.68 -16.65
CA ASP A 215 -2.35 0.21 -17.80
C ASP A 215 -2.02 -1.26 -17.49
N THR A 216 -2.55 -2.19 -18.26
CA THR A 216 -2.30 -3.62 -18.01
C THR A 216 -1.02 -4.06 -18.69
N GLY A 217 -0.41 -3.24 -19.55
CA GLY A 217 0.73 -3.59 -20.41
C GLY A 217 1.91 -4.19 -19.65
N PRO A 218 2.47 -3.52 -18.62
CA PRO A 218 3.55 -4.07 -17.81
C PRO A 218 3.21 -5.36 -17.04
N ILE A 219 1.98 -5.52 -16.52
CA ILE A 219 1.57 -6.79 -15.90
C ILE A 219 1.51 -7.89 -16.96
N CYS A 220 1.00 -7.55 -18.15
CA CYS A 220 0.99 -8.41 -19.31
C CYS A 220 2.39 -8.81 -19.78
N ASP A 221 3.33 -7.86 -19.87
CA ASP A 221 4.71 -8.09 -20.26
C ASP A 221 5.42 -9.03 -19.26
N ASP A 222 5.24 -8.79 -17.96
CA ASP A 222 5.85 -9.60 -16.90
C ASP A 222 5.24 -11.01 -16.85
N LEU A 223 3.91 -11.15 -16.95
CA LEU A 223 3.25 -12.45 -17.03
C LEU A 223 3.66 -13.21 -18.30
N GLN A 224 3.76 -12.54 -19.44
CA GLN A 224 4.25 -13.17 -20.68
C GLN A 224 5.70 -13.64 -20.54
N ALA A 225 6.55 -12.88 -19.85
CA ALA A 225 7.93 -13.29 -19.58
C ALA A 225 8.00 -14.53 -18.68
N VAL A 226 7.24 -14.55 -17.57
CA VAL A 226 7.18 -15.72 -16.67
C VAL A 226 6.64 -16.96 -17.40
N LEU A 227 5.59 -16.81 -18.21
CA LEU A 227 5.05 -17.92 -19.00
C LEU A 227 6.00 -18.41 -20.10
N ALA A 228 6.77 -17.52 -20.72
CA ALA A 228 7.79 -17.92 -21.68
C ALA A 228 8.89 -18.75 -21.01
N ASP A 229 9.35 -18.34 -19.83
CA ASP A 229 10.34 -19.08 -19.04
C ASP A 229 9.80 -20.44 -18.57
N LEU A 230 8.52 -20.53 -18.18
CA LEU A 230 7.83 -21.78 -17.83
C LEU A 230 7.83 -22.82 -18.96
N THR A 231 7.84 -22.37 -20.22
CA THR A 231 7.90 -23.27 -21.39
C THR A 231 9.31 -23.67 -21.81
N SER A 232 10.33 -23.07 -21.20
CA SER A 232 11.72 -23.37 -21.53
C SER A 232 12.12 -24.75 -21.01
N GLU A 233 12.93 -25.47 -21.79
CA GLU A 233 13.59 -26.71 -21.34
C GLU A 233 14.54 -26.46 -20.14
N GLU A 234 14.89 -25.20 -19.87
CA GLU A 234 15.76 -24.77 -18.77
C GLU A 234 15.01 -24.31 -17.51
N ALA A 235 13.67 -24.43 -17.47
CA ALA A 235 12.87 -24.03 -16.32
C ALA A 235 13.33 -24.77 -15.05
N THR A 236 13.98 -24.05 -14.14
CA THR A 236 14.70 -24.66 -13.02
C THR A 236 13.75 -25.04 -11.87
N ASP A 237 12.60 -24.36 -11.77
CA ASP A 237 11.54 -24.65 -10.82
C ASP A 237 10.19 -24.09 -11.34
N PRO A 238 9.42 -24.90 -12.11
CA PRO A 238 8.15 -24.48 -12.67
C PRO A 238 7.10 -24.10 -11.61
N MET A 239 7.20 -24.66 -10.40
CA MET A 239 6.23 -24.37 -9.34
C MET A 239 6.44 -22.97 -8.77
N MET A 240 7.69 -22.61 -8.47
CA MET A 240 8.03 -21.25 -8.03
C MET A 240 7.64 -20.20 -9.08
N MET A 241 7.80 -20.49 -10.37
CA MET A 241 7.39 -19.58 -11.45
C MET A 241 5.87 -19.43 -11.54
N LEU A 242 5.09 -20.50 -11.31
CA LEU A 242 3.63 -20.42 -11.24
C LEU A 242 3.16 -19.59 -10.02
N GLU A 243 3.77 -19.78 -8.85
CA GLU A 243 3.49 -18.95 -7.67
C GLU A 243 3.77 -17.47 -7.95
N GLN A 244 4.90 -17.16 -8.60
CA GLN A 244 5.21 -15.80 -9.05
C GLN A 244 4.17 -15.26 -10.04
N ALA A 245 3.68 -16.09 -10.96
CA ALA A 245 2.62 -15.69 -11.90
C ALA A 245 1.29 -15.41 -11.17
N VAL A 246 0.93 -16.19 -10.13
CA VAL A 246 -0.24 -15.94 -9.28
C VAL A 246 -0.11 -14.58 -8.59
N GLU A 247 1.02 -14.30 -7.96
CA GLU A 247 1.27 -13.02 -7.29
C GLU A 247 1.16 -11.84 -8.27
N LEU A 248 1.74 -11.96 -9.47
CA LEU A 248 1.66 -10.94 -10.51
C LEU A 248 0.22 -10.74 -10.99
N ALA A 249 -0.52 -11.81 -11.29
CA ALA A 249 -1.90 -11.73 -11.76
C ALA A 249 -2.84 -11.18 -10.68
N ALA A 250 -2.66 -11.56 -9.41
CA ALA A 250 -3.43 -11.07 -8.27
C ALA A 250 -3.18 -9.59 -7.96
N SER A 251 -2.02 -9.06 -8.37
CA SER A 251 -1.74 -7.62 -8.31
C SER A 251 -2.46 -6.83 -9.42
N GLY A 252 -2.96 -7.50 -10.45
CA GLY A 252 -3.70 -6.90 -11.56
C GLY A 252 -5.14 -6.50 -11.21
N PRO A 253 -5.84 -5.83 -12.15
CA PRO A 253 -7.25 -5.49 -11.98
C PRO A 253 -8.13 -6.76 -11.98
N GLU A 254 -9.40 -6.64 -11.58
CA GLU A 254 -10.31 -7.80 -11.37
C GLU A 254 -10.41 -8.74 -12.57
N GLU A 255 -10.23 -8.23 -13.78
CA GLU A 255 -10.29 -9.03 -15.00
C GLU A 255 -9.24 -10.16 -15.03
N PHE A 256 -8.17 -10.04 -14.21
CA PHE A 256 -7.13 -11.04 -14.00
C PHE A 256 -7.51 -12.12 -12.97
N LEU A 257 -8.58 -11.96 -12.17
CA LEU A 257 -8.97 -12.99 -11.19
C LEU A 257 -9.23 -14.36 -11.83
N PRO A 258 -9.90 -14.48 -13.00
CA PRO A 258 -10.02 -15.77 -13.67
C PRO A 258 -8.69 -16.36 -14.16
N LEU A 259 -7.65 -15.53 -14.33
CA LEU A 259 -6.30 -16.02 -14.62
C LEU A 259 -5.62 -16.56 -13.35
N VAL A 260 -5.83 -15.91 -12.20
CA VAL A 260 -5.39 -16.41 -10.89
C VAL A 260 -5.98 -17.79 -10.62
N ASP A 261 -7.29 -17.98 -10.80
CA ASP A 261 -7.96 -19.27 -10.60
C ASP A 261 -7.34 -20.38 -11.48
N LEU A 262 -6.99 -20.07 -12.73
CA LEU A 262 -6.33 -21.02 -13.65
C LEU A 262 -4.91 -21.38 -13.19
N LEU A 263 -4.15 -20.39 -12.73
CA LEU A 263 -2.79 -20.59 -12.23
C LEU A 263 -2.80 -21.41 -10.93
N GLU A 264 -3.69 -21.11 -10.00
CA GLU A 264 -3.87 -21.88 -8.76
C GLU A 264 -4.33 -23.32 -9.05
N GLY A 265 -5.25 -23.53 -9.99
CA GLY A 265 -5.64 -24.88 -10.43
C GLY A 265 -4.48 -25.67 -11.06
N ALA A 266 -3.58 -24.99 -11.78
CA ALA A 266 -2.36 -25.61 -12.30
C ALA A 266 -1.39 -26.04 -11.17
N ILE A 267 -1.26 -25.21 -10.14
CA ILE A 267 -0.48 -25.51 -8.93
C ILE A 267 -1.07 -26.72 -8.20
N GLU A 268 -2.37 -26.75 -7.96
CA GLU A 268 -3.06 -27.82 -7.23
C GLU A 268 -2.99 -29.17 -7.96
N SER A 269 -3.12 -29.16 -9.29
CA SER A 269 -3.04 -30.37 -10.11
C SER A 269 -1.61 -30.89 -10.31
N GLY A 270 -0.60 -30.03 -10.14
CA GLY A 270 0.80 -30.35 -10.42
C GLY A 270 1.10 -30.57 -11.90
N ASP A 271 0.19 -30.17 -12.81
CA ASP A 271 0.32 -30.34 -14.26
C ASP A 271 0.23 -28.98 -14.98
N ALA A 272 1.29 -28.18 -14.81
CA ALA A 272 1.44 -26.88 -15.45
C ALA A 272 1.33 -26.98 -16.98
N ALA A 273 1.84 -28.05 -17.58
CA ALA A 273 1.88 -28.23 -19.02
C ALA A 273 0.47 -28.40 -19.61
N ALA A 274 -0.43 -29.10 -18.90
CA ALA A 274 -1.81 -29.26 -19.33
C ALA A 274 -2.63 -27.95 -19.25
N ALA A 275 -2.38 -27.11 -18.24
CA ALA A 275 -3.11 -25.85 -18.03
C ALA A 275 -2.61 -24.68 -18.88
N LEU A 276 -1.37 -24.78 -19.38
CA LEU A 276 -0.68 -23.66 -20.05
C LEU A 276 -1.43 -23.06 -21.26
N PRO A 277 -2.07 -23.83 -22.16
CA PRO A 277 -2.80 -23.25 -23.28
C PRO A 277 -3.95 -22.34 -22.84
N ASP A 278 -4.68 -22.73 -21.78
CA ASP A 278 -5.81 -21.97 -21.25
C ASP A 278 -5.33 -20.68 -20.54
N ILE A 279 -4.20 -20.78 -19.83
CA ILE A 279 -3.51 -19.63 -19.21
C ILE A 279 -3.06 -18.63 -20.28
N GLN A 280 -2.45 -19.11 -21.37
CA GLN A 280 -1.97 -18.27 -22.48
C GLN A 280 -3.12 -17.61 -23.25
N ASP A 281 -4.20 -18.34 -23.54
CA ASP A 281 -5.39 -17.78 -24.21
C ASP A 281 -6.04 -16.69 -23.35
N ARG A 282 -6.20 -16.96 -22.04
CA ARG A 282 -6.78 -15.99 -21.11
C ARG A 282 -5.91 -14.73 -21.02
N LEU A 283 -4.60 -14.90 -20.88
CA LEU A 283 -3.66 -13.78 -20.85
C LEU A 283 -3.71 -12.99 -22.17
N GLY A 284 -3.76 -13.66 -23.32
CA GLY A 284 -3.91 -13.02 -24.63
C GLY A 284 -5.19 -12.19 -24.75
N SER A 285 -6.32 -12.69 -24.22
CA SER A 285 -7.60 -11.96 -24.18
C SER A 285 -7.55 -10.71 -23.29
N LEU A 286 -6.84 -10.80 -22.16
CA LEU A 286 -6.68 -9.68 -21.22
C LEU A 286 -5.72 -8.62 -21.77
N CYS A 287 -4.64 -9.04 -22.42
CA CYS A 287 -3.57 -8.17 -22.88
C CYS A 287 -3.77 -7.63 -24.30
N GLY A 288 -4.57 -8.30 -25.13
CA GLY A 288 -4.83 -7.92 -26.52
C GLY A 288 -5.96 -6.89 -26.72
N ARG A 289 -6.70 -6.53 -25.66
CA ARG A 289 -7.82 -5.56 -25.76
C ARG A 289 -7.38 -4.10 -25.78
N GLY A 290 -6.09 -3.80 -25.64
CA GLY A 290 -5.56 -2.44 -25.48
C GLY A 290 -4.62 -1.91 -26.58
N SER A 291 -4.39 -2.67 -27.66
CA SER A 291 -3.52 -2.24 -28.79
C SER A 291 -4.29 -1.60 -29.94
#